data_AF-A0A1B0DRB9-F1
#
_entry.id   AF-A0A1B0DRB9-F1
#
_cell.length_a   1.000
_cell.length_b   1.000
_cell.length_c   1.000
_cell.angle_alpha   90.00
_cell.angle_beta   90.00
_cell.angle_gamma   90.00
#
_symmetry.space_group_name_H-M   'P 1'
#
loop_
_entity.id
_entity.type
_entity.pdbx_description
1 polymer ?
#
loop_
_entity_poly.entity_id
_entity_poly.type
_entity_poly.pdbx_seq_one_letter_code
_entity_poly.pdbx_strand_id
1 'polypeptide(L)'
;MEEESEDVTEEAREKPKKLIKRVPVGMNSYTAAWIPDVEEVDDEDESEEGSSDDDDDFMSCASEVDSNAEMEDEGSQNGDDEGYQEITEEEGVSDVAKYDNEMDFEEEKRSLEKMKAARTDKLWPDEIDTPQDIPVRLRYQKYRGLESFRTSPWDTEKNLPSDYSRIYNFENFRNRARFELKEAENVLGVPAGLYVTVHIKGVQQSLWEAFSSAQDHENFILYGLLPHEHKMSLVNCVLRRTPESEIPIESKERLIIQCGYRRFITNPIFSEHTHGNKFKFEKFFQPNEIVVASFYAPIQYPPATVMCFRPNPDSSVSLVAAGSLLTCDPNRVVLKRIRLSGHPLKIYKDFAVIRFMFFNCEDVNYYKPIKLRTKCGRMGHIRESLGTHGHMKCRFDGQLKSYDTVYLQLYKRIFF
;
A
#
# COMPACT_ATOMS: atom_id res chain seq x y z
N MET A 1 -73.95 -19.65 -14.73
CA MET A 1 -73.71 -19.40 -16.16
C MET A 1 -72.43 -18.60 -16.23
N GLU A 2 -71.30 -19.22 -15.91
CA GLU A 2 -70.67 -20.40 -16.57
C GLU A 2 -70.09 -19.98 -17.94
N GLU A 3 -68.86 -20.35 -18.31
CA GLU A 3 -67.93 -21.30 -17.67
C GLU A 3 -66.46 -20.88 -17.89
N GLU A 4 -65.55 -21.48 -17.14
CA GLU A 4 -64.09 -21.32 -17.31
C GLU A 4 -63.58 -22.30 -18.38
N SER A 5 -62.56 -21.91 -19.16
CA SER A 5 -61.77 -22.83 -19.95
C SER A 5 -60.32 -22.34 -20.01
N GLU A 6 -59.41 -23.12 -19.42
CA GLU A 6 -57.99 -22.78 -19.29
C GLU A 6 -57.24 -23.08 -20.59
N ASP A 7 -56.51 -22.09 -21.12
CA ASP A 7 -55.50 -22.29 -22.17
C ASP A 7 -54.14 -21.85 -21.60
N VAL A 8 -53.41 -22.82 -21.02
CA VAL A 8 -52.04 -22.64 -20.49
C VAL A 8 -51.11 -23.49 -21.32
N THR A 9 -50.69 -22.97 -22.47
CA THR A 9 -49.71 -23.63 -23.36
C THR A 9 -48.30 -23.49 -22.78
N GLU A 10 -47.92 -24.49 -21.98
CA GLU A 10 -46.57 -24.89 -21.56
C GLU A 10 -45.40 -23.99 -22.01
N GLU A 11 -44.97 -23.09 -21.13
CA GLU A 11 -43.62 -22.53 -21.22
C GLU A 11 -42.60 -23.65 -21.05
N ALA A 12 -41.78 -23.89 -22.08
CA ALA A 12 -40.78 -24.95 -22.07
C ALA A 12 -39.72 -24.69 -20.98
N ARG A 13 -39.83 -25.40 -19.86
CA ARG A 13 -38.77 -25.46 -18.85
C ARG A 13 -37.55 -26.17 -19.44
N GLU A 14 -36.61 -25.41 -19.95
CA GLU A 14 -35.26 -25.88 -20.24
C GLU A 14 -34.70 -26.52 -18.96
N LYS A 15 -34.46 -27.82 -19.03
CA LYS A 15 -33.73 -28.54 -17.99
C LYS A 15 -32.26 -28.13 -18.12
N PRO A 16 -31.52 -27.95 -17.02
CA PRO A 16 -30.08 -27.72 -17.12
C PRO A 16 -29.45 -28.89 -17.90
N LYS A 17 -28.88 -28.60 -19.08
CA LYS A 17 -28.10 -29.58 -19.84
C LYS A 17 -26.97 -30.05 -18.94
N LYS A 18 -26.86 -31.37 -18.70
CA LYS A 18 -25.72 -31.93 -17.99
C LYS A 18 -24.53 -31.88 -18.94
N LEU A 19 -23.55 -31.02 -18.65
CA LEU A 19 -22.26 -31.06 -19.32
C LEU A 19 -21.56 -32.37 -18.94
N ILE A 20 -21.47 -33.29 -19.91
CA ILE A 20 -20.83 -34.60 -19.73
C ILE A 20 -19.38 -34.47 -20.16
N LYS A 21 -18.48 -34.39 -19.17
CA LYS A 21 -17.04 -34.30 -19.43
C LYS A 21 -16.49 -35.69 -19.76
N ARG A 22 -16.13 -35.93 -21.03
CA ARG A 22 -15.41 -37.14 -21.46
C ARG A 22 -13.93 -36.97 -21.21
N VAL A 23 -13.34 -37.85 -20.38
CA VAL A 23 -11.93 -37.77 -19.98
C VAL A 23 -11.26 -39.15 -20.18
N PRO A 24 -9.99 -39.22 -20.64
CA PRO A 24 -9.25 -40.47 -20.74
C PRO A 24 -9.09 -41.19 -19.40
N VAL A 25 -9.11 -42.52 -19.44
CA VAL A 25 -9.02 -43.37 -18.24
C VAL A 25 -7.73 -43.11 -17.46
N GLY A 26 -7.86 -42.92 -16.14
CA GLY A 26 -6.73 -42.74 -15.22
C GLY A 26 -6.39 -41.28 -14.88
N MET A 27 -7.08 -40.30 -15.46
CA MET A 27 -6.89 -38.89 -15.11
C MET A 27 -7.60 -38.54 -13.79
N ASN A 28 -6.90 -37.89 -12.85
CA ASN A 28 -7.50 -37.45 -11.59
C ASN A 28 -8.51 -36.31 -11.82
N SER A 29 -9.53 -36.20 -10.97
CA SER A 29 -10.55 -35.14 -11.04
C SER A 29 -9.95 -33.72 -11.07
N TYR A 30 -8.93 -33.47 -10.26
CA TYR A 30 -8.20 -32.19 -10.23
C TYR A 30 -7.56 -31.82 -11.59
N THR A 31 -7.07 -32.81 -12.34
CA THR A 31 -6.48 -32.62 -13.67
C THR A 31 -7.54 -32.64 -14.78
N ALA A 32 -8.65 -33.34 -14.59
CA ALA A 32 -9.80 -33.30 -15.50
C ALA A 32 -10.43 -31.90 -15.56
N ALA A 33 -10.57 -31.23 -14.41
CA ALA A 33 -11.15 -29.89 -14.28
C ALA A 33 -10.39 -28.76 -15.02
N TRP A 34 -9.24 -29.04 -15.65
CA TRP A 34 -8.51 -28.07 -16.48
C TRP A 34 -8.81 -28.19 -17.97
N ILE A 35 -9.49 -29.26 -18.40
CA ILE A 35 -9.93 -29.44 -19.78
C ILE A 35 -11.14 -28.50 -20.00
N PRO A 36 -11.12 -27.58 -20.97
CA PRO A 36 -12.29 -26.78 -21.31
C PRO A 36 -13.45 -27.69 -21.75
N ASP A 37 -14.67 -27.37 -21.33
CA ASP A 37 -15.85 -28.08 -21.80
C ASP A 37 -16.07 -27.78 -23.29
N VAL A 38 -16.10 -28.84 -24.10
CA VAL A 38 -16.36 -28.73 -25.54
C VAL A 38 -17.88 -28.72 -25.73
N GLU A 39 -18.39 -27.69 -26.39
CA GLU A 39 -19.81 -27.57 -26.72
C GLU A 39 -20.25 -28.69 -27.69
N GLU A 40 -21.53 -29.05 -27.65
CA GLU A 40 -22.10 -30.15 -28.43
C GLU A 40 -21.88 -29.94 -29.93
N VAL A 41 -21.38 -30.97 -30.62
CA VAL A 41 -21.37 -31.03 -32.10
C VAL A 41 -22.70 -31.64 -32.52
N ASP A 42 -23.52 -30.92 -33.29
CA ASP A 42 -24.75 -31.47 -33.86
C ASP A 42 -24.40 -32.44 -35.01
N ASP A 43 -24.88 -33.68 -34.94
CA ASP A 43 -24.66 -34.73 -35.94
C ASP A 43 -25.60 -34.59 -37.16
N GLU A 44 -25.11 -34.12 -38.31
CA GLU A 44 -25.77 -34.25 -39.64
C GLU A 44 -24.77 -34.65 -40.77
N ASP A 45 -25.13 -35.67 -41.58
CA ASP A 45 -24.45 -36.19 -42.80
C ASP A 45 -24.49 -35.22 -44.00
N GLU A 46 -23.76 -35.30 -45.13
CA GLU A 46 -22.81 -36.22 -45.82
C GLU A 46 -21.98 -35.29 -46.81
N SER A 47 -20.85 -35.57 -47.50
CA SER A 47 -19.87 -36.67 -47.62
C SER A 47 -18.65 -36.22 -48.51
N GLU A 48 -17.76 -37.17 -48.86
CA GLU A 48 -16.74 -37.16 -49.95
C GLU A 48 -15.42 -36.35 -49.82
N GLU A 49 -14.36 -37.12 -49.46
CA GLU A 49 -12.96 -37.15 -49.94
C GLU A 49 -12.19 -35.88 -50.43
N GLY A 50 -11.03 -35.65 -49.81
CA GLY A 50 -9.91 -34.88 -50.36
C GLY A 50 -8.56 -35.34 -49.79
N SER A 51 -7.62 -35.74 -50.66
CA SER A 51 -6.34 -36.38 -50.26
C SER A 51 -5.25 -35.39 -49.85
N SER A 52 -4.49 -35.78 -48.81
CA SER A 52 -3.05 -35.52 -48.57
C SER A 52 -2.43 -34.17 -48.93
N ASP A 53 -1.83 -33.50 -47.95
CA ASP A 53 -0.38 -33.67 -47.69
C ASP A 53 -0.02 -33.18 -46.27
N ASP A 54 1.06 -33.72 -45.70
CA ASP A 54 1.58 -33.37 -44.36
C ASP A 54 2.34 -32.03 -44.35
N ASP A 55 2.34 -31.34 -43.19
CA ASP A 55 3.40 -30.40 -42.80
C ASP A 55 3.43 -30.26 -41.26
N ASP A 56 4.04 -31.24 -40.59
CA ASP A 56 4.30 -31.25 -39.14
C ASP A 56 5.42 -30.25 -38.76
N ASP A 57 5.14 -29.28 -37.88
CA ASP A 57 6.20 -28.46 -37.25
C ASP A 57 5.86 -28.04 -35.79
N PHE A 58 5.48 -29.02 -34.96
CA PHE A 58 5.30 -28.80 -33.51
C PHE A 58 6.52 -29.27 -32.69
N MET A 59 7.30 -28.29 -32.22
CA MET A 59 8.56 -28.49 -31.48
C MET A 59 8.40 -29.28 -30.17
N SER A 60 8.86 -30.53 -30.15
CA SER A 60 8.88 -31.39 -28.96
C SER A 60 10.01 -31.00 -27.99
N CYS A 61 9.65 -30.47 -26.82
CA CYS A 61 10.60 -30.16 -25.75
C CYS A 61 10.96 -31.42 -24.96
N ALA A 62 11.88 -32.23 -25.49
CA ALA A 62 12.39 -33.41 -24.80
C ALA A 62 13.24 -33.01 -23.57
N SER A 63 12.76 -33.34 -22.36
CA SER A 63 13.53 -33.29 -21.12
C SER A 63 13.81 -34.71 -20.61
N GLU A 64 15.05 -35.17 -20.77
CA GLU A 64 15.50 -36.46 -20.26
C GLU A 64 15.41 -36.52 -18.73
N VAL A 65 14.77 -37.56 -18.19
CA VAL A 65 14.90 -37.97 -16.78
C VAL A 65 15.14 -39.48 -16.71
N ASP A 66 16.26 -39.84 -16.11
CA ASP A 66 16.73 -41.22 -15.95
C ASP A 66 16.13 -41.86 -14.69
N SER A 67 15.47 -43.00 -14.84
CA SER A 67 15.07 -43.88 -13.72
C SER A 67 15.05 -45.35 -14.15
N ASN A 68 15.98 -46.12 -13.60
CA ASN A 68 16.29 -47.51 -13.94
C ASN A 68 15.47 -48.56 -13.16
N ALA A 69 15.13 -49.69 -13.82
CA ALA A 69 14.68 -50.99 -13.26
C ALA A 69 13.29 -51.04 -12.55
N GLU A 70 12.49 -52.13 -12.58
CA GLU A 70 12.56 -53.45 -13.24
C GLU A 70 11.16 -54.15 -13.22
N MET A 71 11.02 -55.33 -13.88
CA MET A 71 9.94 -56.35 -13.83
C MET A 71 8.88 -56.42 -14.97
N GLU A 72 9.12 -57.39 -15.89
CA GLU A 72 8.25 -58.50 -16.38
C GLU A 72 6.71 -58.38 -16.14
N ASP A 73 5.79 -58.37 -17.12
CA ASP A 73 5.50 -59.26 -18.29
C ASP A 73 4.44 -60.35 -18.01
N GLU A 74 3.28 -60.26 -18.69
CA GLU A 74 2.61 -61.38 -19.38
C GLU A 74 1.38 -60.92 -20.21
N GLY A 75 1.17 -61.49 -21.42
CA GLY A 75 -0.10 -62.23 -21.61
C GLY A 75 -1.25 -61.77 -22.54
N SER A 76 -1.04 -60.96 -23.59
CA SER A 76 -1.80 -61.05 -24.88
C SER A 76 -3.34 -60.75 -25.00
N GLN A 77 -3.67 -59.88 -25.98
CA GLN A 77 -4.88 -59.87 -26.86
C GLN A 77 -6.31 -59.74 -26.27
N ASN A 78 -6.95 -58.58 -26.47
CA ASN A 78 -7.89 -58.32 -27.61
C ASN A 78 -8.70 -57.02 -27.43
N GLY A 79 -9.05 -56.37 -28.55
CA GLY A 79 -10.16 -55.41 -28.65
C GLY A 79 -9.78 -53.94 -28.51
N ASP A 80 -9.99 -53.17 -29.59
CA ASP A 80 -9.95 -51.72 -29.57
C ASP A 80 -11.27 -51.18 -29.00
N ASP A 81 -11.22 -50.43 -27.90
CA ASP A 81 -12.36 -49.68 -27.34
C ASP A 81 -11.83 -48.47 -26.55
N GLU A 82 -11.95 -47.27 -27.12
CA GLU A 82 -11.50 -46.02 -26.49
C GLU A 82 -12.51 -45.57 -25.41
N GLY A 83 -12.53 -46.29 -24.30
CA GLY A 83 -13.43 -46.04 -23.19
C GLY A 83 -13.20 -44.69 -22.50
N TYR A 84 -13.98 -43.68 -22.86
CA TYR A 84 -14.03 -42.41 -22.12
C TYR A 84 -14.77 -42.57 -20.78
N GLN A 85 -14.24 -41.98 -19.71
CA GLN A 85 -14.92 -41.93 -18.43
C GLN A 85 -15.73 -40.64 -18.30
N GLU A 86 -17.04 -40.76 -18.06
CA GLU A 86 -17.91 -39.63 -17.76
C GLU A 86 -17.78 -39.20 -16.30
N ILE A 87 -17.62 -37.90 -16.06
CA ILE A 87 -17.66 -37.28 -14.73
C ILE A 87 -18.73 -36.19 -14.76
N THR A 88 -19.73 -36.29 -13.89
CA THR A 88 -20.74 -35.23 -13.69
C THR A 88 -20.37 -34.35 -12.50
N GLU A 89 -20.21 -33.06 -12.75
CA GLU A 89 -20.05 -32.04 -11.70
C GLU A 89 -21.44 -31.55 -11.24
N GLU A 90 -21.68 -31.47 -9.93
CA GLU A 90 -22.96 -31.02 -9.36
C GLU A 90 -22.88 -29.56 -8.88
N GLU A 91 -23.85 -28.75 -9.35
CA GLU A 91 -24.26 -27.39 -8.95
C GLU A 91 -23.33 -26.55 -8.05
N GLY A 92 -22.80 -25.42 -8.57
CA GLY A 92 -21.89 -24.56 -7.79
C GLY A 92 -21.69 -23.09 -8.17
N VAL A 93 -22.40 -22.51 -9.15
CA VAL A 93 -22.25 -21.07 -9.51
C VAL A 93 -23.62 -20.39 -9.61
N SER A 94 -23.84 -19.39 -8.76
CA SER A 94 -24.99 -18.49 -8.82
C SER A 94 -24.94 -17.56 -10.03
N ASP A 95 -26.08 -17.28 -10.66
CA ASP A 95 -26.28 -16.36 -11.80
C ASP A 95 -25.13 -15.36 -12.03
N VAL A 96 -24.28 -15.62 -13.02
CA VAL A 96 -23.06 -14.82 -13.31
C VAL A 96 -23.39 -13.33 -13.44
N ALA A 97 -24.51 -13.02 -14.12
CA ALA A 97 -25.00 -11.66 -14.32
C ALA A 97 -25.48 -10.94 -13.03
N LYS A 98 -25.65 -11.63 -11.88
CA LYS A 98 -25.91 -10.98 -10.59
C LYS A 98 -24.61 -10.67 -9.85
N TYR A 99 -23.65 -11.59 -9.90
CA TYR A 99 -22.33 -11.45 -9.26
C TYR A 99 -21.59 -10.19 -9.76
N ASP A 100 -21.54 -9.99 -11.08
CA ASP A 100 -20.89 -8.82 -11.71
C ASP A 100 -21.59 -7.48 -11.40
N ASN A 101 -22.86 -7.50 -10.95
CA ASN A 101 -23.60 -6.30 -10.57
C ASN A 101 -23.41 -5.92 -9.08
N GLU A 102 -22.90 -6.82 -8.24
CA GLU A 102 -22.67 -6.58 -6.81
C GLU A 102 -21.21 -6.20 -6.47
N MET A 103 -20.25 -6.41 -7.39
CA MET A 103 -18.83 -6.13 -7.16
C MET A 103 -18.30 -4.92 -7.96
N ASP A 104 -17.79 -3.89 -7.27
CA ASP A 104 -16.98 -2.85 -7.90
C ASP A 104 -15.57 -3.36 -8.23
N PHE A 105 -15.40 -3.86 -9.46
CA PHE A 105 -14.13 -4.28 -10.04
C PHE A 105 -13.04 -3.20 -10.02
N GLU A 106 -13.38 -1.90 -10.02
CA GLU A 106 -12.38 -0.84 -9.86
C GLU A 106 -11.91 -0.72 -8.40
N GLU A 107 -12.79 -0.77 -7.40
CA GLU A 107 -12.38 -0.76 -5.99
C GLU A 107 -11.57 -2.00 -5.63
N GLU A 108 -12.00 -3.20 -6.06
CA GLU A 108 -11.23 -4.43 -5.82
C GLU A 108 -9.83 -4.34 -6.42
N LYS A 109 -9.73 -3.95 -7.70
CA LYS A 109 -8.45 -3.76 -8.40
C LYS A 109 -7.55 -2.74 -7.71
N ARG A 110 -8.09 -1.59 -7.27
CA ARG A 110 -7.33 -0.58 -6.50
C ARG A 110 -6.85 -1.15 -5.16
N SER A 111 -7.65 -1.97 -4.48
CA SER A 111 -7.26 -2.64 -3.24
C SER A 111 -6.12 -3.64 -3.47
N LEU A 112 -6.18 -4.40 -4.57
CA LEU A 112 -5.19 -5.39 -5.01
C LEU A 112 -3.87 -4.72 -5.39
N GLU A 113 -3.92 -3.60 -6.13
CA GLU A 113 -2.76 -2.76 -6.44
C GLU A 113 -2.13 -2.17 -5.17
N LYS A 114 -2.93 -1.70 -4.20
CA LYS A 114 -2.47 -1.21 -2.89
C LYS A 114 -1.80 -2.32 -2.07
N MET A 115 -2.34 -3.54 -2.09
CA MET A 115 -1.76 -4.74 -1.47
C MET A 115 -0.42 -5.13 -2.12
N LYS A 116 -0.34 -5.11 -3.45
CA LYS A 116 0.92 -5.30 -4.19
C LYS A 116 1.94 -4.22 -3.83
N ALA A 117 1.56 -2.94 -3.82
CA ALA A 117 2.45 -1.83 -3.50
C ALA A 117 2.99 -1.85 -2.06
N ALA A 118 2.16 -2.21 -1.08
CA ALA A 118 2.60 -2.37 0.31
C ALA A 118 3.58 -3.55 0.47
N ARG A 119 3.35 -4.66 -0.27
CA ARG A 119 4.25 -5.82 -0.31
C ARG A 119 5.59 -5.49 -0.97
N THR A 120 5.60 -4.75 -2.08
CA THR A 120 6.85 -4.36 -2.75
C THR A 120 7.64 -3.33 -1.94
N ASP A 121 7.00 -2.36 -1.29
CA ASP A 121 7.72 -1.41 -0.42
C ASP A 121 8.32 -2.10 0.82
N LYS A 122 7.69 -3.15 1.35
CA LYS A 122 8.27 -3.96 2.44
C LYS A 122 9.52 -4.74 2.00
N LEU A 123 9.58 -5.20 0.76
CA LEU A 123 10.70 -5.95 0.18
C LEU A 123 11.84 -5.03 -0.34
N TRP A 124 11.49 -3.88 -0.92
CA TRP A 124 12.40 -2.93 -1.56
C TRP A 124 12.16 -1.47 -1.09
N PRO A 125 12.31 -1.16 0.21
CA PRO A 125 11.84 0.11 0.80
C PRO A 125 12.56 1.33 0.23
N ASP A 126 11.79 2.29 -0.29
CA ASP A 126 12.27 3.47 -1.02
C ASP A 126 13.11 3.21 -2.30
N GLU A 127 13.20 1.98 -2.81
CA GLU A 127 13.83 1.73 -4.12
C GLU A 127 12.92 2.30 -5.22
N ILE A 128 13.51 3.03 -6.18
CA ILE A 128 12.82 3.64 -7.33
C ILE A 128 13.75 3.57 -8.54
N ASP A 129 13.26 3.03 -9.65
CA ASP A 129 14.01 2.95 -10.90
C ASP A 129 14.22 4.33 -11.53
N THR A 130 15.37 4.53 -12.16
CA THR A 130 15.66 5.78 -12.85
C THR A 130 14.88 5.86 -14.17
N PRO A 131 14.30 7.03 -14.49
CA PRO A 131 13.68 7.25 -15.79
C PRO A 131 14.76 7.25 -16.87
N GLN A 132 14.41 6.83 -18.08
CA GLN A 132 15.30 6.99 -19.25
C GLN A 132 15.05 8.34 -19.95
N ASP A 133 13.81 8.82 -19.95
CA ASP A 133 13.35 9.98 -20.74
C ASP A 133 13.72 11.35 -20.13
N ILE A 134 13.92 11.41 -18.81
CA ILE A 134 14.13 12.65 -18.07
C ILE A 134 15.44 12.58 -17.27
N PRO A 135 16.42 13.50 -17.50
CA PRO A 135 17.65 13.56 -16.72
C PRO A 135 17.39 13.55 -15.21
N VAL A 136 18.15 12.71 -14.49
CA VAL A 136 17.92 12.40 -13.08
C VAL A 136 18.10 13.65 -12.21
N ARG A 137 19.04 14.53 -12.60
CA ARG A 137 19.27 15.87 -12.02
C ARG A 137 18.05 16.79 -12.08
N LEU A 138 17.18 16.63 -13.09
CA LEU A 138 15.94 17.41 -13.23
C LEU A 138 14.80 16.78 -12.42
N ARG A 139 14.54 15.47 -12.59
CA ARG A 139 13.44 14.77 -11.87
C ARG A 139 13.59 14.86 -10.35
N TYR A 140 14.84 14.86 -9.84
CA TYR A 140 15.12 14.93 -8.40
C TYR A 140 15.85 16.22 -7.97
N GLN A 141 15.70 17.33 -8.71
CA GLN A 141 16.32 18.63 -8.40
C GLN A 141 16.05 19.12 -6.95
N LYS A 142 14.88 18.76 -6.38
CA LYS A 142 14.48 19.11 -5.00
C LYS A 142 15.01 18.16 -3.92
N TYR A 143 15.87 17.19 -4.27
CA TYR A 143 16.51 16.25 -3.35
C TYR A 143 17.99 16.57 -3.18
N ARG A 144 18.57 16.15 -2.06
CA ARG A 144 20.02 16.21 -1.79
C ARG A 144 20.52 14.92 -1.17
N GLY A 145 21.78 14.58 -1.43
CA GLY A 145 22.46 13.54 -0.66
C GLY A 145 22.70 13.96 0.78
N LEU A 146 22.78 12.97 1.68
CA LEU A 146 23.31 13.14 3.03
C LEU A 146 24.39 12.08 3.24
N GLU A 147 25.49 12.43 3.90
CA GLU A 147 26.54 11.47 4.24
C GLU A 147 26.03 10.45 5.28
N SER A 148 25.30 10.95 6.28
CA SER A 148 24.75 10.18 7.39
C SER A 148 23.39 10.73 7.78
N PHE A 149 22.36 9.88 7.69
CA PHE A 149 20.99 10.27 8.07
C PHE A 149 20.88 10.67 9.55
N ARG A 150 21.78 10.22 10.43
CA ARG A 150 21.79 10.61 11.84
C ARG A 150 22.55 11.92 12.05
N THR A 151 23.81 11.99 11.65
CA THR A 151 24.72 13.09 12.04
C THR A 151 24.71 14.31 11.11
N SER A 152 24.44 14.17 9.81
CA SER A 152 24.41 15.33 8.90
C SER A 152 23.29 16.31 9.30
N PRO A 153 23.54 17.63 9.42
CA PRO A 153 22.51 18.58 9.82
C PRO A 153 21.43 18.73 8.74
N TRP A 154 20.19 19.03 9.16
CA TRP A 154 19.12 19.45 8.26
C TRP A 154 18.44 20.69 8.81
N ASP A 155 18.51 21.75 8.02
CA ASP A 155 17.92 23.07 8.31
C ASP A 155 16.38 23.02 8.38
N THR A 156 15.83 23.49 9.50
CA THR A 156 14.39 23.51 9.82
C THR A 156 13.62 24.67 9.18
N GLU A 157 14.30 25.71 8.71
CA GLU A 157 13.68 26.96 8.25
C GLU A 157 13.77 27.14 6.73
N LYS A 158 14.70 26.44 6.07
CA LYS A 158 14.79 26.44 4.60
C LYS A 158 13.61 25.70 3.93
N ASN A 159 13.09 26.34 2.88
CA ASN A 159 12.05 25.86 1.97
C ASN A 159 10.70 25.55 2.63
N LEU A 160 10.31 26.31 3.67
CA LEU A 160 8.99 26.22 4.31
C LEU A 160 7.84 26.59 3.34
N PRO A 161 6.70 25.87 3.34
CA PRO A 161 5.47 26.29 2.67
C PRO A 161 4.83 27.54 3.29
N SER A 162 3.90 28.16 2.56
CA SER A 162 3.06 29.27 3.02
C SER A 162 2.37 28.99 4.35
N ASP A 163 1.83 27.79 4.53
CA ASP A 163 1.00 27.45 5.69
C ASP A 163 1.80 27.32 6.99
N TYR A 164 3.12 27.16 6.91
CA TYR A 164 4.00 27.26 8.08
C TYR A 164 4.05 28.67 8.68
N SER A 165 3.59 29.70 7.98
CA SER A 165 3.41 31.05 8.56
C SER A 165 2.09 31.22 9.31
N ARG A 166 1.14 30.29 9.14
CA ARG A 166 -0.23 30.35 9.70
C ARG A 166 -0.40 29.50 10.97
N ILE A 167 0.51 28.55 11.20
CA ILE A 167 0.50 27.66 12.36
C ILE A 167 1.22 28.27 13.56
N TYR A 168 0.74 27.96 14.76
CA TYR A 168 1.37 28.37 16.00
C TYR A 168 2.54 27.45 16.36
N ASN A 169 3.66 28.05 16.78
CA ASN A 169 4.88 27.36 17.19
C ASN A 169 5.12 27.59 18.69
N PHE A 170 5.64 26.59 19.40
CA PHE A 170 6.06 26.71 20.79
C PHE A 170 7.59 26.64 20.87
N GLU A 171 8.20 27.50 21.69
CA GLU A 171 9.64 27.39 22.01
C GLU A 171 9.95 26.07 22.75
N ASN A 172 9.05 25.67 23.66
CA ASN A 172 9.11 24.38 24.35
C ASN A 172 7.70 23.91 24.75
N PHE A 173 7.08 23.15 23.86
CA PHE A 173 5.73 22.60 24.05
C PHE A 173 5.57 21.81 25.35
N ARG A 174 6.55 20.98 25.73
CA ARG A 174 6.47 20.12 26.93
C ARG A 174 6.45 20.92 28.23
N ASN A 175 7.22 22.00 28.30
CA ASN A 175 7.20 22.89 29.47
C ASN A 175 5.91 23.70 29.53
N ARG A 176 5.42 24.20 28.39
CA ARG A 176 4.14 24.92 28.35
C ARG A 176 2.96 24.01 28.73
N ALA A 177 2.88 22.79 28.19
CA ALA A 177 1.83 21.82 28.54
C ALA A 177 1.71 21.57 30.05
N ARG A 178 2.85 21.35 30.74
CA ARG A 178 2.90 21.16 32.19
C ARG A 178 2.49 22.40 32.98
N PHE A 179 2.81 23.59 32.45
CA PHE A 179 2.43 24.86 33.06
C PHE A 179 0.93 25.11 32.94
N GLU A 180 0.36 24.98 31.73
CA GLU A 180 -1.07 25.19 31.45
C GLU A 180 -1.97 24.22 32.24
N LEU A 181 -1.58 22.94 32.33
CA LEU A 181 -2.29 21.95 33.15
C LEU A 181 -2.28 22.34 34.64
N LYS A 182 -1.14 22.80 35.16
CA LYS A 182 -1.04 23.24 36.55
C LYS A 182 -1.79 24.55 36.80
N GLU A 183 -1.81 25.51 35.87
CA GLU A 183 -2.64 26.70 36.02
C GLU A 183 -4.14 26.35 36.02
N ALA A 184 -4.58 25.41 35.17
CA ALA A 184 -5.95 24.93 35.14
C ALA A 184 -6.44 24.34 36.48
N GLU A 185 -5.59 23.58 37.19
CA GLU A 185 -5.87 23.08 38.54
C GLU A 185 -6.09 24.21 39.58
N ASN A 186 -5.57 25.42 39.33
CA ASN A 186 -5.66 26.56 40.24
C ASN A 186 -6.76 27.58 39.86
N VAL A 187 -7.52 27.35 38.78
CA VAL A 187 -8.63 28.24 38.38
C VAL A 187 -9.80 28.06 39.33
N LEU A 188 -10.20 29.12 40.03
CA LEU A 188 -11.48 29.17 40.76
C LEU A 188 -12.66 29.20 39.77
N GLY A 189 -13.06 28.03 39.29
CA GLY A 189 -14.27 27.79 38.51
C GLY A 189 -15.42 27.23 39.34
N VAL A 190 -16.45 26.71 38.66
CA VAL A 190 -17.52 25.95 39.30
C VAL A 190 -16.97 24.57 39.72
N PRO A 191 -17.15 24.12 40.98
CA PRO A 191 -16.70 22.80 41.41
C PRO A 191 -17.52 21.67 40.75
N ALA A 192 -16.88 20.52 40.57
CA ALA A 192 -17.51 19.34 39.98
C ALA A 192 -18.71 18.84 40.82
N GLY A 193 -19.73 18.32 40.13
CA GLY A 193 -20.94 17.76 40.76
C GLY A 193 -22.13 18.72 40.90
N LEU A 194 -21.98 20.01 40.55
CA LEU A 194 -23.09 20.96 40.51
C LEU A 194 -23.83 20.91 39.16
N TYR A 195 -25.17 21.02 39.21
CA TYR A 195 -25.99 21.27 38.02
C TYR A 195 -25.84 22.73 37.58
N VAL A 196 -25.59 22.96 36.29
CA VAL A 196 -25.30 24.29 35.72
C VAL A 196 -26.01 24.53 34.39
N THR A 197 -26.41 25.78 34.17
CA THR A 197 -26.88 26.28 32.87
C THR A 197 -25.76 27.06 32.19
N VAL A 198 -25.34 26.65 31.00
CA VAL A 198 -24.22 27.28 30.27
C VAL A 198 -24.73 28.07 29.07
N HIS A 199 -24.55 29.39 29.10
CA HIS A 199 -24.97 30.29 28.01
C HIS A 199 -23.80 30.52 27.03
N ILE A 200 -23.84 29.83 25.88
CA ILE A 200 -22.80 29.92 24.84
C ILE A 200 -23.15 31.01 23.82
N LYS A 201 -22.23 31.93 23.56
CA LYS A 201 -22.39 33.00 22.55
C LYS A 201 -21.85 32.56 21.18
N GLY A 202 -22.59 32.84 20.11
CA GLY A 202 -22.10 32.69 18.73
C GLY A 202 -22.19 31.28 18.15
N VAL A 203 -23.09 30.43 18.66
CA VAL A 203 -23.44 29.14 18.04
C VAL A 203 -24.03 29.40 16.65
N GLN A 204 -23.58 28.64 15.65
CA GLN A 204 -24.13 28.73 14.29
C GLN A 204 -25.51 28.09 14.23
N GLN A 205 -26.47 28.73 13.55
CA GLN A 205 -27.85 28.28 13.50
C GLN A 205 -27.98 26.83 12.99
N SER A 206 -27.26 26.43 11.94
CA SER A 206 -27.32 25.05 11.42
C SER A 206 -26.76 23.99 12.37
N LEU A 207 -25.83 24.36 13.28
CA LEU A 207 -25.37 23.46 14.35
C LEU A 207 -26.42 23.35 15.47
N TRP A 208 -27.15 24.43 15.73
CA TRP A 208 -28.27 24.42 16.68
C TRP A 208 -29.47 23.62 16.16
N GLU A 209 -29.82 23.79 14.88
CA GLU A 209 -30.87 23.02 14.20
C GLU A 209 -30.54 21.52 14.20
N ALA A 210 -29.32 21.14 13.81
CA ALA A 210 -28.86 19.75 13.88
C ALA A 210 -28.92 19.19 15.32
N PHE A 211 -28.50 19.98 16.32
CA PHE A 211 -28.59 19.59 17.73
C PHE A 211 -30.05 19.38 18.19
N SER A 212 -30.96 20.30 17.86
CA SER A 212 -32.40 20.16 18.19
C SER A 212 -33.06 18.98 17.48
N SER A 213 -32.62 18.61 16.28
CA SER A 213 -33.10 17.40 15.58
C SER A 213 -32.50 16.10 16.12
N ALA A 214 -31.28 16.13 16.66
CA ALA A 214 -30.61 14.96 17.26
C ALA A 214 -30.94 14.74 18.74
N GLN A 215 -31.71 15.64 19.35
CA GLN A 215 -31.89 15.76 20.81
C GLN A 215 -32.53 14.54 21.49
N ASP A 216 -33.28 13.72 20.74
CA ASP A 216 -33.89 12.47 21.24
C ASP A 216 -32.94 11.26 21.20
N HIS A 217 -31.77 11.36 20.55
CA HIS A 217 -30.90 10.21 20.26
C HIS A 217 -29.40 10.40 20.57
N GLU A 218 -28.87 11.63 20.67
CA GLU A 218 -27.44 11.88 20.90
C GLU A 218 -27.08 12.45 22.29
N ASN A 219 -26.00 11.92 22.89
CA ASN A 219 -25.44 12.42 24.15
C ASN A 219 -24.56 13.66 23.91
N PHE A 220 -25.02 14.85 24.29
CA PHE A 220 -24.24 16.08 24.20
C PHE A 220 -23.16 16.18 25.30
N ILE A 221 -21.90 16.37 24.91
CA ILE A 221 -20.76 16.47 25.81
C ILE A 221 -20.08 17.84 25.66
N LEU A 222 -20.12 18.65 26.72
CA LEU A 222 -19.37 19.90 26.83
C LEU A 222 -18.02 19.66 27.50
N TYR A 223 -16.94 20.25 26.97
CA TYR A 223 -15.63 20.30 27.61
C TYR A 223 -15.00 21.69 27.48
N GLY A 224 -14.28 22.12 28.52
CA GLY A 224 -13.50 23.36 28.48
C GLY A 224 -12.24 23.21 27.62
N LEU A 225 -11.77 24.30 27.03
CA LEU A 225 -10.50 24.33 26.29
C LEU A 225 -9.40 24.97 27.14
N LEU A 226 -8.20 24.39 27.12
CA LEU A 226 -7.04 25.00 27.75
C LEU A 226 -6.50 26.18 26.91
N PRO A 227 -5.71 27.10 27.50
CA PRO A 227 -5.17 28.24 26.77
C PRO A 227 -4.40 27.80 25.52
N HIS A 228 -4.60 28.54 24.42
CA HIS A 228 -4.04 28.29 23.09
C HIS A 228 -4.51 27.02 22.36
N GLU A 229 -5.33 26.13 22.93
CA GLU A 229 -5.81 24.92 22.23
C GLU A 229 -6.76 25.20 21.04
N HIS A 230 -7.22 26.44 20.87
CA HIS A 230 -7.96 26.86 19.67
C HIS A 230 -7.04 27.13 18.46
N LYS A 231 -5.72 27.27 18.68
CA LYS A 231 -4.76 27.59 17.62
C LYS A 231 -4.35 26.32 16.86
N MET A 232 -4.21 26.43 15.54
CA MET A 232 -3.67 25.37 14.69
C MET A 232 -2.17 25.19 14.90
N SER A 233 -1.67 23.96 14.91
CA SER A 233 -0.24 23.64 14.83
C SER A 233 0.00 22.34 14.05
N LEU A 234 1.26 21.90 13.94
CA LEU A 234 1.58 20.55 13.52
C LEU A 234 1.47 19.61 14.72
N VAL A 235 0.48 18.74 14.70
CA VAL A 235 0.23 17.74 15.73
C VAL A 235 0.96 16.45 15.36
N ASN A 236 1.80 15.94 16.26
CA ASN A 236 2.54 14.69 16.08
C ASN A 236 2.00 13.64 17.07
N CYS A 237 1.48 12.53 16.57
CA CYS A 237 0.90 11.44 17.37
C CYS A 237 1.66 10.14 17.12
N VAL A 238 1.98 9.38 18.18
CA VAL A 238 2.46 8.00 18.05
C VAL A 238 1.25 7.11 17.81
N LEU A 239 1.30 6.27 16.77
CA LEU A 239 0.28 5.28 16.45
C LEU A 239 0.89 3.88 16.33
N ARG A 240 0.18 2.89 16.85
CA ARG A 240 0.39 1.46 16.62
C ARG A 240 -0.84 0.90 15.91
N ARG A 241 -0.63 0.16 14.82
CA ARG A 241 -1.70 -0.45 14.00
C ARG A 241 -2.43 -1.55 14.77
N THR A 242 -3.76 -1.64 14.64
CA THR A 242 -4.57 -2.73 15.22
C THR A 242 -4.40 -4.02 14.42
N PRO A 243 -4.39 -5.20 15.06
CA PRO A 243 -4.20 -6.47 14.35
C PRO A 243 -5.35 -6.80 13.39
N GLU A 244 -6.57 -6.35 13.72
CA GLU A 244 -7.79 -6.45 12.90
C GLU A 244 -7.69 -5.71 11.56
N SER A 245 -6.76 -4.76 11.43
CA SER A 245 -6.61 -3.98 10.20
C SER A 245 -5.64 -4.65 9.24
N GLU A 246 -6.13 -5.51 8.34
CA GLU A 246 -5.30 -6.13 7.28
C GLU A 246 -5.03 -5.19 6.11
N ILE A 247 -6.03 -4.39 5.72
CA ILE A 247 -5.97 -3.41 4.61
C ILE A 247 -4.81 -2.42 4.83
N PRO A 248 -3.82 -2.35 3.91
CA PRO A 248 -2.71 -1.40 3.99
C PRO A 248 -3.19 0.06 4.02
N ILE A 249 -2.41 0.91 4.69
CA ILE A 249 -2.70 2.34 4.85
C ILE A 249 -1.54 3.12 4.25
N GLU A 250 -1.79 4.03 3.31
CA GLU A 250 -0.77 4.91 2.74
C GLU A 250 -0.66 6.22 3.53
N SER A 251 0.54 6.76 3.63
CA SER A 251 0.76 8.15 4.03
C SER A 251 -0.01 9.10 3.09
N LYS A 252 -0.70 10.09 3.68
CA LYS A 252 -1.64 11.02 3.01
C LYS A 252 -2.97 10.40 2.55
N GLU A 253 -3.29 9.16 2.93
CA GLU A 253 -4.66 8.63 2.87
C GLU A 253 -5.58 9.42 3.81
N ARG A 254 -6.87 9.58 3.45
CA ARG A 254 -7.85 10.34 4.24
C ARG A 254 -8.33 9.49 5.43
N LEU A 255 -7.98 9.88 6.64
CA LEU A 255 -8.30 9.15 7.88
C LEU A 255 -9.00 10.04 8.90
N ILE A 256 -9.82 9.43 9.74
CA ILE A 256 -10.52 10.10 10.85
C ILE A 256 -9.70 9.88 12.11
N ILE A 257 -9.01 10.92 12.57
CA ILE A 257 -8.20 10.87 13.78
C ILE A 257 -8.99 11.50 14.94
N GLN A 258 -9.34 10.69 15.93
CA GLN A 258 -9.79 11.18 17.23
C GLN A 258 -8.56 11.42 18.12
N CYS A 259 -8.36 12.66 18.55
CA CYS A 259 -7.34 13.05 19.52
C CYS A 259 -8.07 13.58 20.76
N GLY A 260 -8.02 12.82 21.87
CA GLY A 260 -8.85 13.05 23.04
C GLY A 260 -10.34 13.20 22.70
N TYR A 261 -10.89 14.37 23.01
CA TYR A 261 -12.31 14.74 22.80
C TYR A 261 -12.62 15.25 21.38
N ARG A 262 -11.63 15.46 20.51
CA ARG A 262 -11.80 16.06 19.17
C ARG A 262 -11.60 15.03 18.07
N ARG A 263 -12.44 15.07 17.04
CA ARG A 263 -12.30 14.29 15.81
C ARG A 263 -11.90 15.19 14.65
N PHE A 264 -10.93 14.75 13.86
CA PHE A 264 -10.42 15.47 12.69
C PHE A 264 -10.37 14.54 11.49
N ILE A 265 -10.81 15.02 10.32
CA ILE A 265 -10.65 14.32 9.04
C ILE A 265 -9.38 14.89 8.39
N THR A 266 -8.32 14.10 8.29
CA THR A 266 -6.99 14.58 7.87
C THR A 266 -6.26 13.55 7.02
N ASN A 267 -5.18 13.98 6.35
CA ASN A 267 -4.34 13.16 5.50
C ASN A 267 -2.94 13.02 6.13
N PRO A 268 -2.77 12.22 7.20
CA PRO A 268 -1.54 12.20 7.99
C PRO A 268 -0.33 11.69 7.21
N ILE A 269 0.83 12.26 7.50
CA ILE A 269 2.12 11.73 7.05
C ILE A 269 2.69 10.82 8.12
N PHE A 270 3.00 9.57 7.78
CA PHE A 270 3.69 8.63 8.65
C PHE A 270 5.21 8.78 8.56
N SER A 271 5.87 8.57 9.70
CA SER A 271 7.32 8.70 9.82
C SER A 271 7.87 7.85 10.96
N GLU A 272 9.14 7.46 10.89
CA GLU A 272 9.82 6.64 11.91
C GLU A 272 9.70 7.23 13.32
N HIS A 273 9.41 6.37 14.30
CA HIS A 273 9.53 6.69 15.73
C HIS A 273 10.96 6.40 16.23
N THR A 274 11.91 7.28 15.87
CA THR A 274 13.33 7.17 16.24
C THR A 274 13.78 8.32 17.14
N HIS A 275 14.90 8.13 17.85
CA HIS A 275 15.55 9.22 18.60
C HIS A 275 16.50 10.01 17.70
N GLY A 276 16.12 11.24 17.34
CA GLY A 276 16.91 12.15 16.50
C GLY A 276 16.09 13.36 16.06
N ASN A 277 16.68 14.22 15.21
CA ASN A 277 16.04 15.46 14.74
C ASN A 277 15.45 15.33 13.32
N LYS A 278 15.64 14.18 12.67
CA LYS A 278 15.27 13.89 11.28
C LYS A 278 14.67 12.49 11.25
N PHE A 279 13.53 12.35 10.60
CA PHE A 279 12.72 11.11 10.62
C PHE A 279 12.48 10.67 9.20
N LYS A 280 12.68 9.38 8.89
CA LYS A 280 12.35 8.85 7.56
C LYS A 280 10.83 8.89 7.40
N PHE A 281 10.38 9.31 6.24
CA PHE A 281 9.00 9.11 5.79
C PHE A 281 8.74 7.62 5.56
N GLU A 282 7.56 7.13 5.94
CA GLU A 282 7.07 5.81 5.52
C GLU A 282 6.00 5.99 4.45
N LYS A 283 6.08 5.23 3.35
CA LYS A 283 5.00 5.21 2.34
C LYS A 283 3.74 4.56 2.91
N PHE A 284 3.90 3.39 3.54
CA PHE A 284 2.82 2.61 4.14
C PHE A 284 3.01 2.44 5.64
N PHE A 285 1.91 2.42 6.39
CA PHE A 285 1.92 2.04 7.81
C PHE A 285 2.01 0.51 7.91
N GLN A 286 3.23 -0.01 8.07
CA GLN A 286 3.50 -1.45 8.13
C GLN A 286 2.83 -2.11 9.36
N PRO A 287 2.32 -3.35 9.23
CA PRO A 287 1.81 -4.12 10.38
C PRO A 287 2.87 -4.31 11.47
N ASN A 288 2.43 -4.31 12.73
CA ASN A 288 3.25 -4.45 13.95
C ASN A 288 4.30 -3.35 14.22
N GLU A 289 4.49 -2.38 13.33
CA GLU A 289 5.38 -1.24 13.57
C GLU A 289 4.67 -0.10 14.34
N ILE A 290 5.48 0.85 14.84
CA ILE A 290 5.03 2.05 15.54
C ILE A 290 5.52 3.27 14.73
N VAL A 291 4.57 4.07 14.24
CA VAL A 291 4.84 5.26 13.42
C VAL A 291 4.44 6.53 14.16
N VAL A 292 5.03 7.65 13.78
CA VAL A 292 4.53 8.98 14.15
C VAL A 292 3.73 9.55 12.98
N ALA A 293 2.42 9.61 13.15
CA ALA A 293 1.51 10.34 12.29
C ALA A 293 1.64 11.84 12.58
N SER A 294 1.77 12.65 11.54
CA SER A 294 1.97 14.10 11.65
C SER A 294 1.02 14.83 10.70
N PHE A 295 0.23 15.78 11.21
CA PHE A 295 -0.83 16.47 10.48
C PHE A 295 -1.16 17.84 11.10
N TYR A 296 -1.75 18.77 10.33
CA TYR A 296 -2.24 20.03 10.89
C TYR A 296 -3.55 19.81 11.65
N ALA A 297 -3.60 20.26 12.90
CA ALA A 297 -4.81 20.26 13.72
C ALA A 297 -4.72 21.33 14.83
N PRO A 298 -5.84 21.66 15.49
CA PRO A 298 -5.83 22.44 16.73
C PRO A 298 -4.96 21.78 17.79
N ILE A 299 -4.20 22.59 18.53
CA ILE A 299 -3.35 22.13 19.62
C ILE A 299 -4.18 21.45 20.71
N GLN A 300 -3.63 20.38 21.27
CA GLN A 300 -4.04 19.78 22.54
C GLN A 300 -2.80 19.56 23.40
N TYR A 301 -2.97 19.46 24.72
CA TYR A 301 -1.88 19.14 25.64
C TYR A 301 -1.87 17.65 26.04
N PRO A 302 -0.70 16.98 26.14
CA PRO A 302 -0.63 15.60 26.62
C PRO A 302 -0.82 15.53 28.14
N PRO A 303 -1.40 14.46 28.69
CA PRO A 303 -1.70 13.19 28.01
C PRO A 303 -3.06 13.21 27.27
N ALA A 304 -3.02 12.93 25.96
CA ALA A 304 -4.20 12.67 25.16
C ALA A 304 -4.04 11.34 24.42
N THR A 305 -5.06 10.49 24.49
CA THR A 305 -5.16 9.26 23.70
C THR A 305 -5.53 9.59 22.26
N VAL A 306 -5.09 8.75 21.33
CA VAL A 306 -5.33 8.93 19.89
C VAL A 306 -5.86 7.63 19.31
N MET A 307 -6.97 7.73 18.56
CA MET A 307 -7.56 6.64 17.79
C MET A 307 -7.66 7.07 16.33
N CYS A 308 -7.33 6.18 15.42
CA CYS A 308 -7.34 6.43 13.99
C CYS A 308 -8.30 5.44 13.32
N PHE A 309 -9.32 5.97 12.65
CA PHE A 309 -10.35 5.21 11.96
C PHE A 309 -10.27 5.44 10.45
N ARG A 310 -10.64 4.43 9.67
CA ARG A 310 -10.89 4.55 8.24
C ARG A 310 -12.40 4.64 8.01
N PRO A 311 -12.90 5.59 7.20
CA PRO A 311 -14.27 5.53 6.69
C PRO A 311 -14.35 4.45 5.60
N ASN A 312 -15.32 3.56 5.70
CA ASN A 312 -15.63 2.55 4.70
C ASN A 312 -16.73 3.08 3.74
N PRO A 313 -16.96 2.45 2.57
CA PRO A 313 -18.04 2.84 1.65
C PRO A 313 -19.42 2.86 2.32
N ASP A 314 -19.70 1.88 3.19
CA ASP A 314 -20.98 1.69 3.91
C ASP A 314 -21.28 2.76 5.00
N SER A 315 -20.55 3.88 4.98
CA SER A 315 -20.49 4.89 6.06
C SER A 315 -20.03 4.39 7.43
N SER A 316 -19.71 3.09 7.55
CA SER A 316 -19.12 2.50 8.76
C SER A 316 -17.69 2.96 9.00
N VAL A 317 -17.21 2.88 10.24
CA VAL A 317 -15.85 3.31 10.62
C VAL A 317 -15.08 2.19 11.33
N SER A 318 -14.07 1.64 10.64
CA SER A 318 -13.18 0.63 11.22
C SER A 318 -12.04 1.27 12.01
N LEU A 319 -11.71 0.72 13.19
CA LEU A 319 -10.53 1.14 13.96
C LEU A 319 -9.26 0.54 13.35
N VAL A 320 -8.28 1.40 13.05
CA VAL A 320 -7.07 1.03 12.28
C VAL A 320 -5.79 1.20 13.09
N ALA A 321 -5.75 2.17 14.00
CA ALA A 321 -4.62 2.35 14.89
C ALA A 321 -5.02 3.05 16.19
N ALA A 322 -4.28 2.76 17.26
CA ALA A 322 -4.40 3.42 18.55
C ALA A 322 -3.04 3.88 19.06
N GLY A 323 -3.03 4.88 19.94
CA GLY A 323 -1.80 5.42 20.51
C GLY A 323 -2.03 6.72 21.30
N SER A 324 -1.10 7.66 21.20
CA SER A 324 -1.08 8.86 22.04
C SER A 324 -0.43 10.07 21.38
N LEU A 325 -0.81 11.25 21.84
CA LEU A 325 -0.24 12.52 21.43
C LEU A 325 1.22 12.65 21.93
N LEU A 326 2.15 12.94 21.02
CA LEU A 326 3.57 13.07 21.33
C LEU A 326 3.95 14.53 21.64
N THR A 327 3.85 15.42 20.65
CA THR A 327 4.04 16.86 20.78
C THR A 327 3.33 17.64 19.67
N CYS A 328 2.97 18.91 19.92
CA CYS A 328 2.51 19.84 18.89
C CYS A 328 3.66 20.79 18.48
N ASP A 329 4.63 20.27 17.72
CA ASP A 329 5.82 21.01 17.26
C ASP A 329 5.94 20.98 15.71
N PRO A 330 6.00 22.13 15.01
CA PRO A 330 6.26 22.20 13.56
C PRO A 330 7.70 21.84 13.16
N ASN A 331 8.61 21.77 14.13
CA ASN A 331 10.04 21.53 13.95
C ASN A 331 10.39 20.08 13.57
N ARG A 332 9.42 19.14 13.56
CA ARG A 332 9.64 17.74 13.16
C ARG A 332 10.02 17.63 11.68
N VAL A 333 11.28 17.31 11.38
CA VAL A 333 11.77 17.18 10.00
C VAL A 333 11.53 15.77 9.46
N VAL A 334 10.45 15.58 8.69
CA VAL A 334 10.17 14.33 7.95
C VAL A 334 10.82 14.38 6.56
N LEU A 335 11.60 13.36 6.22
CA LEU A 335 12.38 13.28 4.97
C LEU A 335 11.95 12.08 4.12
N LYS A 336 11.49 12.32 2.88
CA LYS A 336 11.38 11.27 1.87
C LYS A 336 12.79 10.84 1.48
N ARG A 337 13.09 9.56 1.64
CA ARG A 337 14.26 8.92 1.03
C ARG A 337 13.86 8.43 -0.37
N ILE A 338 14.83 8.40 -1.27
CA ILE A 338 14.81 7.62 -2.51
C ILE A 338 16.13 6.86 -2.58
N ARG A 339 16.09 5.60 -2.97
CA ARG A 339 17.25 4.77 -3.27
C ARG A 339 17.26 4.47 -4.75
N LEU A 340 18.16 5.13 -5.49
CA LEU A 340 18.44 4.77 -6.88
C LEU A 340 19.28 3.50 -6.88
N SER A 341 18.78 2.44 -7.51
CA SER A 341 19.43 1.13 -7.66
C SER A 341 20.55 1.17 -8.71
N GLY A 342 21.44 0.18 -8.70
CA GLY A 342 22.51 0.07 -9.70
C GLY A 342 23.30 -1.21 -9.53
N HIS A 343 23.69 -1.82 -10.64
CA HIS A 343 24.30 -3.16 -10.65
C HIS A 343 25.76 -3.12 -11.12
N PRO A 344 26.66 -3.89 -10.50
CA PRO A 344 28.03 -4.03 -10.98
C PRO A 344 28.03 -4.74 -12.35
N LEU A 345 28.81 -4.20 -13.28
CA LEU A 345 29.05 -4.76 -14.62
C LEU A 345 30.44 -5.42 -14.71
N LYS A 346 31.46 -4.79 -14.11
CA LYS A 346 32.82 -5.33 -14.01
C LYS A 346 33.40 -4.99 -12.64
N ILE A 347 33.95 -5.98 -11.94
CA ILE A 347 34.51 -5.82 -10.59
C ILE A 347 36.02 -6.06 -10.67
N TYR A 348 36.79 -5.07 -10.24
CA TYR A 348 38.24 -5.14 -10.06
C TYR A 348 38.57 -5.12 -8.56
N LYS A 349 39.85 -5.25 -8.19
CA LYS A 349 40.28 -5.27 -6.77
C LYS A 349 39.89 -4.00 -6.02
N ASP A 350 40.17 -2.82 -6.61
CA ASP A 350 39.99 -1.52 -5.95
C ASP A 350 38.75 -0.73 -6.40
N PHE A 351 38.11 -1.13 -7.49
CA PHE A 351 36.98 -0.40 -8.08
C PHE A 351 36.02 -1.31 -8.84
N ALA A 352 34.78 -0.87 -9.00
CA ALA A 352 33.78 -1.51 -9.85
C ALA A 352 33.23 -0.53 -10.89
N VAL A 353 32.86 -1.06 -12.05
CA VAL A 353 32.03 -0.35 -13.04
C VAL A 353 30.58 -0.69 -12.77
N ILE A 354 29.73 0.32 -12.62
CA ILE A 354 28.30 0.21 -12.30
C ILE A 354 27.47 0.66 -13.51
N ARG A 355 26.35 -0.04 -13.74
CA ARG A 355 25.33 0.26 -14.75
C ARG A 355 23.93 0.45 -14.14
N PHE A 356 23.02 1.01 -14.93
CA PHE A 356 21.59 1.18 -14.65
C PHE A 356 21.21 2.12 -13.47
N MET A 357 22.18 2.76 -12.79
CA MET A 357 21.88 3.82 -11.81
C MET A 357 21.65 5.20 -12.45
N PHE A 358 22.19 5.41 -13.64
CA PHE A 358 22.05 6.62 -14.44
C PHE A 358 22.16 6.23 -15.92
N PHE A 359 21.56 7.04 -16.80
CA PHE A 359 21.66 6.89 -18.25
C PHE A 359 22.45 8.02 -18.92
N ASN A 360 22.71 9.13 -18.22
CA ASN A 360 23.47 10.28 -18.71
C ASN A 360 24.80 10.47 -17.96
N CYS A 361 25.86 10.83 -18.66
CA CYS A 361 27.14 11.19 -18.05
C CYS A 361 27.08 12.47 -17.19
N GLU A 362 26.18 13.40 -17.50
CA GLU A 362 25.95 14.61 -16.68
C GLU A 362 25.40 14.28 -15.30
N ASP A 363 24.43 13.36 -15.21
CA ASP A 363 23.81 12.95 -13.95
C ASP A 363 24.85 12.30 -13.03
N VAL A 364 25.71 11.42 -13.59
CA VAL A 364 26.84 10.81 -12.87
C VAL A 364 27.78 11.88 -12.27
N ASN A 365 28.08 12.93 -13.03
CA ASN A 365 28.98 13.99 -12.57
C ASN A 365 28.31 14.94 -11.57
N TYR A 366 27.00 15.20 -11.71
CA TYR A 366 26.20 15.99 -10.76
C TYR A 366 26.09 15.29 -9.40
N TYR A 367 25.82 13.99 -9.37
CA TYR A 367 25.68 13.20 -8.15
C TYR A 367 26.99 12.67 -7.58
N LYS A 368 28.13 12.93 -8.25
CA LYS A 368 29.49 12.51 -7.86
C LYS A 368 29.89 12.76 -6.39
N PRO A 369 29.49 13.87 -5.72
CA PRO A 369 29.84 14.11 -4.32
C PRO A 369 29.14 13.18 -3.30
N ILE A 370 28.14 12.40 -3.72
CA ILE A 370 27.31 11.60 -2.81
C ILE A 370 27.94 10.22 -2.58
N LYS A 371 27.94 9.77 -1.32
CA LYS A 371 28.42 8.43 -0.95
C LYS A 371 27.43 7.35 -1.36
N LEU A 372 27.95 6.33 -2.03
CA LEU A 372 27.24 5.10 -2.39
C LEU A 372 27.22 4.13 -1.21
N ARG A 373 26.17 3.32 -1.09
CA ARG A 373 26.02 2.25 -0.09
C ARG A 373 25.51 0.99 -0.77
N THR A 374 25.99 -0.21 -0.43
CA THR A 374 25.54 -1.46 -1.09
C THR A 374 24.62 -2.31 -0.21
N LYS A 375 23.94 -3.30 -0.82
CA LYS A 375 23.05 -4.25 -0.11
C LYS A 375 23.86 -5.12 0.86
N CYS A 376 25.12 -5.44 0.52
CA CYS A 376 26.09 -6.07 1.43
C CYS A 376 26.82 -5.09 2.38
N GLY A 377 26.35 -3.85 2.54
CA GLY A 377 26.84 -2.91 3.54
C GLY A 377 28.14 -2.16 3.21
N ARG A 378 28.71 -2.34 2.01
CA ARG A 378 29.88 -1.59 1.55
C ARG A 378 29.56 -0.11 1.36
N MET A 379 30.56 0.75 1.46
CA MET A 379 30.48 2.20 1.24
C MET A 379 31.47 2.64 0.18
N GLY A 380 31.04 3.54 -0.70
CA GLY A 380 31.87 3.99 -1.82
C GLY A 380 31.55 5.40 -2.32
N HIS A 381 32.21 5.79 -3.41
CA HIS A 381 32.02 7.05 -4.10
C HIS A 381 32.27 6.91 -5.60
N ILE A 382 31.65 7.81 -6.38
CA ILE A 382 31.82 7.89 -7.83
C ILE A 382 33.17 8.56 -8.15
N ARG A 383 34.00 7.93 -8.98
CA ARG A 383 35.29 8.48 -9.42
C ARG A 383 35.17 9.23 -10.74
N GLU A 384 34.58 8.60 -11.75
CA GLU A 384 34.53 9.10 -13.14
C GLU A 384 33.40 8.40 -13.91
N SER A 385 32.71 9.16 -14.78
CA SER A 385 31.76 8.63 -15.78
C SER A 385 32.50 7.94 -16.92
N LEU A 386 31.97 6.82 -17.41
CA LEU A 386 32.56 6.04 -18.51
C LEU A 386 31.64 6.09 -19.73
N GLY A 387 32.01 6.91 -20.72
CA GLY A 387 31.18 7.13 -21.91
C GLY A 387 29.90 7.94 -21.63
N THR A 388 28.94 7.84 -22.55
CA THR A 388 27.69 8.62 -22.58
C THR A 388 26.58 8.03 -21.73
N HIS A 389 26.35 6.71 -21.84
CA HIS A 389 25.21 5.94 -21.30
C HIS A 389 25.20 5.75 -19.76
N GLY A 390 25.68 6.72 -18.98
CA GLY A 390 25.60 6.73 -17.52
C GLY A 390 26.38 5.65 -16.77
N HIS A 391 27.15 4.79 -17.46
CA HIS A 391 28.12 3.91 -16.82
C HIS A 391 29.12 4.72 -15.99
N MET A 392 29.50 4.19 -14.82
CA MET A 392 30.39 4.91 -13.91
C MET A 392 31.35 4.00 -13.16
N LYS A 393 32.56 4.50 -12.92
CA LYS A 393 33.60 3.82 -12.15
C LYS A 393 33.55 4.30 -10.70
N CYS A 394 33.38 3.38 -9.77
CA CYS A 394 33.19 3.69 -8.35
C CYS A 394 34.20 2.94 -7.48
N ARG A 395 34.74 3.62 -6.47
CA ARG A 395 35.67 3.06 -5.48
C ARG A 395 34.92 2.78 -4.18
N PHE A 396 35.21 1.64 -3.55
CA PHE A 396 34.58 1.18 -2.31
C PHE A 396 35.63 0.86 -1.24
N ASP A 397 35.17 0.62 -0.01
CA ASP A 397 35.98 0.18 1.13
C ASP A 397 36.54 -1.24 0.97
N GLY A 398 35.93 -2.06 0.11
CA GLY A 398 36.39 -3.40 -0.23
C GLY A 398 35.74 -3.93 -1.51
N GLN A 399 36.20 -5.09 -1.97
CA GLN A 399 35.70 -5.73 -3.18
C GLN A 399 34.20 -6.09 -3.06
N LEU A 400 33.43 -5.80 -4.12
CA LEU A 400 32.02 -6.15 -4.22
C LEU A 400 31.84 -7.61 -4.67
N LYS A 401 30.66 -8.17 -4.40
CA LYS A 401 30.20 -9.44 -4.97
C LYS A 401 29.37 -9.18 -6.23
N SER A 402 29.33 -10.13 -7.17
CA SER A 402 28.60 -9.97 -8.45
C SER A 402 27.10 -9.72 -8.25
N TYR A 403 26.50 -10.29 -7.20
CA TYR A 403 25.09 -10.12 -6.85
C TYR A 403 24.78 -8.89 -5.97
N ASP A 404 25.79 -8.13 -5.54
CA ASP A 404 25.57 -6.97 -4.67
C ASP A 404 24.91 -5.82 -5.46
N THR A 405 23.97 -5.12 -4.84
CA THR A 405 23.26 -3.97 -5.44
C THR A 405 23.78 -2.70 -4.81
N VAL A 406 24.16 -1.72 -5.62
CA VAL A 406 24.63 -0.41 -5.15
C VAL A 406 23.46 0.56 -5.12
N TYR A 407 23.41 1.40 -4.08
CA TYR A 407 22.42 2.44 -3.91
C TYR A 407 23.06 3.82 -3.77
N LEU A 408 22.45 4.80 -4.42
CA LEU A 408 22.63 6.22 -4.10
C LEU A 408 21.38 6.71 -3.35
N GLN A 409 21.59 7.32 -2.18
CA GLN A 409 20.50 7.72 -1.27
C GLN A 409 20.26 9.23 -1.34
N LEU A 410 19.07 9.61 -1.83
CA LEU A 410 18.62 10.99 -1.98
C LEU A 410 17.52 11.31 -0.95
N TYR A 411 17.53 12.55 -0.43
CA TYR A 411 16.59 12.99 0.60
C TYR A 411 15.93 14.33 0.26
N LYS A 412 14.61 14.43 0.48
CA LYS A 412 13.82 15.66 0.36
C LYS A 412 12.91 15.80 1.58
N ARG A 413 12.80 17.00 2.16
CA ARG A 413 11.80 17.27 3.20
C ARG A 413 10.40 17.22 2.62
N ILE A 414 9.51 16.46 3.27
CA ILE A 414 8.08 16.50 2.98
C ILE A 414 7.44 17.50 3.95
N PHE A 415 6.39 18.14 3.48
CA PHE A 415 5.50 18.94 4.30
C PHE A 415 4.09 18.36 4.22
N PHE A 416 3.33 18.62 5.28
CA PHE A 416 2.08 17.96 5.62
C PHE A 416 0.98 18.35 4.63
#